data_AF-A0A9E5NG89-F1
#
_entry.id   AF-A0A9E5NG89-F1
#
_cell.length_a   1.000
_cell.length_b   1.000
_cell.length_c   1.000
_cell.angle_alpha   90.00
_cell.angle_beta   90.00
_cell.angle_gamma   90.00
#
_symmetry.space_group_name_H-M   'P 1'
#
loop_
_entity.id
_entity.type
_entity.pdbx_description
1 polymer ?
#
loop_
_entity_poly.entity_id
_entity_poly.type
_entity_poly.pdbx_seq_one_letter_code
_entity_poly.pdbx_strand_id
1 'polypeptide(L)'
;RRILKGGAVPAINSLVDLNNCLSLELAVPCCVMAAESVASPYVLRTGRSGESYASLKGPFNLAGKPLLVDAEGPCDAPITGSER
;
A
#
# COMPACT_ATOMS: atom_id res chain seq x y z
N ARG A 1 -6.74 7.84 11.83
CA ARG A 1 -7.62 9.04 11.66
C ARG A 1 -9.12 8.76 11.76
N ARG A 2 -9.69 7.74 11.10
CA ARG A 2 -11.15 7.45 11.13
C ARG A 2 -11.69 7.18 12.54
N ILE A 3 -11.01 6.31 13.30
CA ILE A 3 -11.41 5.94 14.66
C ILE A 3 -11.42 7.15 15.60
N LEU A 4 -10.39 8.01 15.51
CA LEU A 4 -10.31 9.25 16.28
C LEU A 4 -11.47 10.24 16.00
N LYS A 5 -12.17 10.09 14.86
CA LYS A 5 -13.35 10.89 14.51
C LYS A 5 -14.67 10.19 14.89
N GLY A 6 -14.62 9.13 15.70
CA GLY A 6 -15.79 8.33 16.08
C GLY A 6 -16.27 7.34 15.02
N GLY A 7 -15.50 7.12 13.95
CA GLY A 7 -15.83 6.11 12.95
C GLY A 7 -15.44 4.70 13.41
N ALA A 8 -16.01 3.67 12.77
CA ALA A 8 -15.68 2.27 13.02
C ALA A 8 -14.49 1.78 12.16
N VAL A 9 -13.89 0.65 12.56
CA VAL A 9 -13.02 -0.14 11.71
C VAL A 9 -13.91 -0.79 10.64
N PRO A 10 -13.61 -0.65 9.34
CA PRO A 10 -14.40 -1.29 8.30
C PRO A 10 -14.22 -2.81 8.37
N ALA A 11 -15.28 -3.56 8.06
CA ALA A 11 -15.22 -5.00 7.84
C ALA A 11 -15.09 -5.26 6.34
N ILE A 12 -13.92 -5.73 5.89
CA ILE A 12 -13.58 -5.89 4.47
C ILE A 12 -13.24 -7.36 4.19
N ASN A 13 -12.22 -7.87 4.86
CA ASN A 13 -11.71 -9.23 4.75
C ASN A 13 -10.89 -9.50 6.03
N SER A 14 -10.95 -10.71 6.59
CA SER A 14 -10.27 -11.00 7.86
C SER A 14 -8.79 -10.62 7.91
N LEU A 15 -8.04 -10.80 6.81
CA LEU A 15 -6.63 -10.41 6.74
C LEU A 15 -6.44 -8.89 6.66
N VAL A 16 -7.28 -8.20 5.86
CA VAL A 16 -7.26 -6.73 5.75
C VAL A 16 -7.67 -6.09 7.07
N ASP A 17 -8.66 -6.66 7.75
CA ASP A 17 -9.18 -6.17 9.02
C ASP A 17 -8.15 -6.36 10.13
N LEU A 18 -7.44 -7.50 10.15
CA LEU A 18 -6.29 -7.72 11.03
C LEU A 18 -5.18 -6.70 10.78
N ASN A 19 -4.81 -6.45 9.53
CA ASN A 19 -3.81 -5.44 9.17
C ASN A 19 -4.25 -4.01 9.59
N ASN A 20 -5.54 -3.69 9.48
CA ASN A 20 -6.10 -2.43 9.95
C ASN A 20 -6.02 -2.31 11.48
N CYS A 21 -6.32 -3.39 12.21
CA CYS A 21 -6.16 -3.44 13.67
C CYS A 21 -4.70 -3.25 14.09
N LEU A 22 -3.76 -3.94 13.43
CA LEU A 22 -2.32 -3.79 13.69
C LEU A 22 -1.86 -2.35 13.44
N SER A 23 -2.33 -1.73 12.35
CA SER A 23 -2.02 -0.33 12.04
C SER A 23 -2.53 0.65 13.11
N LEU A 24 -3.67 0.33 13.74
CA LEU A 24 -4.23 1.12 14.84
C LEU A 24 -3.44 0.94 16.13
N GLU A 25 -3.03 -0.29 16.43
CA GLU A 25 -2.25 -0.62 17.63
C GLU A 25 -0.85 0.01 17.57
N LEU A 26 -0.17 -0.06 16.43
CA LEU A 26 1.18 0.48 16.24
C LEU A 26 1.21 1.98 15.95
N ALA A 27 0.05 2.56 15.61
CA ALA A 27 -0.06 3.93 15.08
C ALA A 27 0.82 4.18 13.82
N VAL A 28 1.12 3.13 13.05
CA VAL A 28 1.90 3.17 11.80
C VAL A 28 1.08 2.47 10.70
N PRO A 29 0.99 3.01 9.48
CA PRO A 29 0.34 2.31 8.37
C PRO A 29 1.04 1.00 8.04
N CYS A 30 0.31 -0.11 8.08
CA CYS A 30 0.77 -1.42 7.63
C CYS A 30 0.13 -1.80 6.29
N CYS A 31 0.82 -2.60 5.50
CA CYS A 31 0.31 -3.17 4.26
C CYS A 31 0.54 -4.69 4.26
N VAL A 32 -0.33 -5.40 3.56
CA VAL A 32 -0.23 -6.84 3.31
C VAL A 32 -0.40 -7.08 1.83
N MET A 33 0.45 -7.93 1.26
CA MET A 33 0.43 -8.32 -0.15
C MET A 33 0.49 -9.84 -0.23
N ALA A 34 -0.08 -10.40 -1.31
CA ALA A 34 0.12 -11.80 -1.63
C ALA A 34 1.59 -12.02 -2.01
N ALA A 35 2.23 -13.07 -1.51
CA ALA A 35 3.67 -13.25 -1.72
C ALA A 35 4.01 -13.45 -3.21
N GLU A 36 3.07 -14.05 -3.95
CA GLU A 36 3.12 -14.30 -5.38
C GLU A 36 2.87 -13.06 -6.25
N SER A 37 2.37 -11.95 -5.69
CA SER A 37 2.15 -10.72 -6.45
C SER A 37 3.39 -9.81 -6.51
N VAL A 38 4.49 -10.20 -5.85
CA VAL A 38 5.72 -9.43 -5.77
C VAL A 38 6.96 -10.29 -6.02
N ALA A 39 7.99 -9.72 -6.66
CA ALA A 39 9.17 -10.44 -7.11
C ALA A 39 10.48 -9.77 -6.68
N SER A 40 11.29 -10.47 -5.88
CA SER A 40 12.63 -10.01 -5.46
C SER A 40 13.55 -9.70 -6.66
N PRO A 41 14.45 -8.69 -6.59
CA PRO A 41 14.82 -7.90 -5.41
C PRO A 41 13.88 -6.73 -5.13
N TYR A 42 13.73 -6.42 -3.85
CA TYR A 42 12.94 -5.27 -3.39
C TYR A 42 13.82 -4.04 -3.15
N VAL A 43 13.36 -2.89 -3.62
CA VAL A 43 14.00 -1.59 -3.46
C VAL A 43 12.98 -0.57 -2.98
N LEU A 44 13.24 0.03 -1.82
CA LEU A 44 12.54 1.23 -1.38
C LEU A 44 13.23 2.45 -1.99
N ARG A 45 12.50 3.20 -2.82
CA ARG A 45 13.02 4.42 -3.47
C ARG A 45 11.93 5.43 -3.75
N THR A 46 12.35 6.61 -4.19
CA THR A 46 11.44 7.63 -4.74
C THR A 46 11.04 7.27 -6.16
N GLY A 47 9.79 7.58 -6.52
CA GLY A 47 9.26 7.38 -7.86
C GLY A 47 9.80 8.38 -8.85
N ARG A 48 10.06 7.90 -10.06
CA ARG A 48 10.66 8.64 -11.17
C ARG A 48 9.55 9.31 -11.99
N SER A 49 9.95 10.29 -12.81
CA SER A 49 9.02 10.89 -13.77
C SER A 49 8.48 9.83 -14.72
N GLY A 50 7.17 9.87 -14.97
CA GLY A 50 6.46 8.91 -15.83
C GLY A 50 6.04 7.60 -15.16
N GLU A 51 6.51 7.29 -13.95
CA GLU A 51 6.07 6.08 -13.24
C GLU A 51 4.63 6.22 -12.71
N SER A 52 3.82 5.19 -12.94
CA SER A 52 2.46 5.04 -12.42
C SER A 52 2.10 3.56 -12.29
N TYR A 53 1.05 3.27 -11.52
CA TYR A 53 0.37 1.97 -11.56
C TYR A 53 -1.15 2.14 -11.45
N ALA A 54 -1.89 1.08 -11.74
CA ALA A 54 -3.30 0.97 -11.39
C ALA A 54 -3.40 0.69 -9.89
N SER A 55 -3.97 1.64 -9.14
CA SER A 55 -4.14 1.53 -7.69
C SER A 55 -5.56 1.10 -7.36
N LEU A 56 -5.79 0.68 -6.11
CA LEU A 56 -7.12 0.40 -5.56
C LEU A 56 -8.09 1.61 -5.62
N LYS A 57 -7.63 2.79 -6.03
CA LYS A 57 -8.42 4.02 -6.23
C LYS A 57 -8.33 4.57 -7.66
N GLY A 58 -7.91 3.75 -8.62
CA GLY A 58 -7.66 4.14 -10.01
C GLY A 58 -6.20 4.50 -10.31
N PRO A 59 -5.91 5.06 -11.49
CA PRO A 59 -4.54 5.37 -11.91
C PRO A 59 -3.82 6.29 -10.93
N PHE A 60 -2.60 5.91 -10.52
CA PHE A 60 -1.83 6.66 -9.53
C PHE A 60 -0.45 7.04 -10.04
N ASN A 61 -0.12 8.33 -9.99
CA ASN A 61 1.19 8.86 -10.37
C ASN A 61 2.19 8.72 -9.20
N LEU A 62 3.36 8.17 -9.50
CA LEU A 62 4.38 7.85 -8.49
C LEU A 62 5.52 8.86 -8.43
N ALA A 63 5.58 9.83 -9.34
CA ALA A 63 6.68 10.79 -9.39
C ALA A 63 6.83 11.52 -8.04
N GLY A 64 8.03 11.42 -7.46
CA GLY A 64 8.36 12.03 -6.17
C GLY A 64 7.74 11.34 -4.94
N LYS A 65 7.04 10.21 -5.08
CA LYS A 65 6.46 9.46 -3.95
C LYS A 65 7.40 8.36 -3.46
N PRO A 66 7.40 8.03 -2.15
CA PRO A 66 8.03 6.80 -1.69
C PRO A 66 7.26 5.61 -2.25
N LEU A 67 7.97 4.60 -2.74
CA LEU A 67 7.37 3.36 -3.18
C LEU A 67 8.30 2.18 -2.94
N LEU A 68 7.70 1.00 -2.88
CA LEU A 68 8.38 -0.28 -3.02
C LEU A 68 8.41 -0.64 -4.51
N VAL A 69 9.58 -1.08 -4.95
CA VAL A 69 9.83 -1.52 -6.31
C VAL A 69 10.39 -2.92 -6.24
N ASP A 70 9.94 -3.77 -7.12
CA ASP A 70 10.36 -5.16 -7.23
C ASP A 70 10.99 -5.38 -8.62
N ALA A 71 11.25 -6.63 -9.00
CA ALA A 71 11.85 -6.96 -10.29
C ALA A 71 11.00 -6.55 -11.51
N GLU A 72 9.69 -6.40 -11.33
CA GLU A 72 8.74 -6.07 -12.39
C GLU A 72 8.42 -4.56 -12.44
N GLY A 73 8.76 -3.82 -11.40
CA GLY A 73 8.64 -2.37 -11.35
C GLY A 73 7.99 -1.88 -10.06
N PRO A 74 7.32 -0.72 -10.08
CA PRO A 74 6.54 -0.24 -8.94
C PRO A 74 5.51 -1.28 -8.49
N CYS A 75 5.65 -1.78 -7.26
CA CYS A 75 4.74 -2.79 -6.73
C CYS A 75 3.77 -2.23 -5.69
N ASP A 76 4.18 -1.27 -4.86
CA ASP A 76 3.27 -0.64 -3.88
C ASP A 76 3.78 0.72 -3.39
N ALA A 77 2.89 1.55 -2.84
CA ALA A 77 3.22 2.80 -2.17
C ALA A 77 2.41 2.98 -0.88
N PRO A 78 2.98 3.59 0.18
CA PRO A 78 2.31 3.82 1.47
C PRO A 78 1.30 4.99 1.40
N ILE A 79 0.53 5.06 0.32
CA ILE A 79 -0.45 6.10 0.00
C ILE A 79 -1.73 5.47 -0.55
N THR A 80 -1.59 4.59 -1.55
CA THR A 80 -2.68 3.81 -2.14
C THR A 80 -2.10 2.52 -2.71
N GLY A 81 -2.69 1.38 -2.34
CA GLY A 81 -2.21 0.07 -2.78
C GLY A 81 -2.26 -0.10 -4.29
N SER A 82 -1.34 -0.89 -4.86
CA SER A 82 -1.45 -1.39 -6.23
C SER A 82 -2.61 -2.39 -6.37
N GLU A 83 -3.14 -2.56 -7.58
CA GLU A 83 -4.07 -3.65 -7.94
C GLU A 83 -3.36 -4.98 -8.24
N ARG A 84 -2.03 -4.95 -8.34
CA ARG A 84 -1.20 -6.13 -8.60
C ARG A 84 -1.15 -7.09 -7.41
#